data_AF-A0AA42W6Z1-F1
#
_entry.id   AF-A0AA42W6Z1-F1
#
_cell.length_a   1.000
_cell.length_b   1.000
_cell.length_c   1.000
_cell.angle_alpha   90.00
_cell.angle_beta   90.00
_cell.angle_gamma   90.00
#
_symmetry.space_group_name_H-M   'P 1'
#
loop_
_entity.id
_entity.type
_entity.pdbx_description
1 polymer ?
#
loop_
_entity_poly.entity_id
_entity_poly.type
_entity_poly.pdbx_seq_one_letter_code
_entity_poly.pdbx_strand_id
1 'polypeptide(L)'
;MLDTLKACLLAEQQARALGDRRQAVRLSGEFHVLLAELSGSSLLLRLVKELTPLTCLAILTFETPTKSACPHDEHAQLLACIEVGDIAAAKECMEQHLLHIEHAMNLDDIQGQEVDLAAILLGTESTKLS
;
A
#
# COMPACT_ATOMS: atom_id res chain seq x y z
N MET A 1 -12.37 -13.26 13.23
CA MET A 1 -11.28 -12.91 12.29
C MET A 1 -11.81 -12.16 11.08
N LEU A 2 -12.85 -12.67 10.40
CA LEU A 2 -13.57 -11.90 9.37
C LEU A 2 -14.24 -10.63 9.93
N ASP A 3 -14.79 -10.69 11.14
CA ASP A 3 -15.33 -9.50 11.83
C ASP A 3 -14.26 -8.44 12.12
N THR A 4 -13.02 -8.87 12.34
CA THR A 4 -11.87 -7.98 12.56
C THR A 4 -11.51 -7.23 11.28
N LEU A 5 -11.51 -7.91 10.12
CA LEU A 5 -11.36 -7.26 8.81
C LEU A 5 -12.46 -6.24 8.56
N LYS A 6 -13.72 -6.60 8.84
CA LYS A 6 -14.86 -5.67 8.70
C LYS A 6 -14.69 -4.42 9.56
N ALA A 7 -14.31 -4.59 10.82
CA ALA A 7 -14.07 -3.48 11.73
C ALA A 7 -12.92 -2.58 11.24
N CYS A 8 -11.83 -3.18 10.76
CA CYS A 8 -10.70 -2.46 10.18
C CYS A 8 -11.13 -1.64 8.95
N LEU A 9 -11.86 -2.25 8.03
CA LEU A 9 -12.40 -1.59 6.84
C LEU A 9 -13.34 -0.42 7.17
N LEU A 10 -14.23 -0.60 8.16
CA LEU A 10 -15.12 0.49 8.60
C LEU A 10 -14.32 1.66 9.20
N ALA A 11 -13.32 1.37 10.03
CA ALA A 11 -12.45 2.41 10.58
C ALA A 11 -11.66 3.14 9.49
N GLU A 12 -11.19 2.41 8.48
CA GLU A 12 -10.49 2.95 7.32
C GLU A 12 -11.38 3.91 6.51
N GLN A 13 -12.61 3.48 6.19
CA GLN A 13 -13.61 4.30 5.51
C GLN A 13 -13.96 5.55 6.32
N GLN A 14 -14.08 5.43 7.64
CA GLN A 14 -14.34 6.55 8.53
C GLN A 14 -13.17 7.55 8.52
N ALA A 15 -11.92 7.07 8.62
CA ALA A 15 -10.74 7.93 8.54
C ALA A 15 -10.68 8.70 7.21
N ARG A 16 -11.01 8.04 6.09
CA ARG A 16 -11.14 8.69 4.77
C ARG A 16 -12.24 9.76 4.77
N ALA A 17 -13.43 9.45 5.28
CA ALA A 17 -14.56 10.39 5.31
C ALA A 17 -14.26 11.64 6.15
N LEU A 18 -13.41 11.51 7.18
CA LEU A 18 -12.94 12.62 8.01
C LEU A 18 -11.74 13.36 7.40
N GLY A 19 -11.21 12.92 6.26
CA GLY A 19 -10.03 13.49 5.62
C GLY A 19 -8.71 13.15 6.32
N ASP A 20 -8.70 12.21 7.27
CA ASP A 20 -7.47 11.75 7.93
C ASP A 20 -6.73 10.74 7.04
N ARG A 21 -6.03 11.28 6.04
CA ARG A 21 -5.27 10.50 5.06
C ARG A 21 -4.24 9.58 5.71
N ARG A 22 -3.53 10.04 6.75
CA ARG A 22 -2.50 9.21 7.41
C ARG A 22 -3.12 8.01 8.11
N GLN A 23 -4.24 8.23 8.81
CA GLN A 23 -4.94 7.15 9.47
C GLN A 23 -5.55 6.18 8.46
N ALA A 24 -6.13 6.67 7.36
CA ALA A 24 -6.67 5.83 6.29
C ALA A 24 -5.61 4.91 5.67
N VAL A 25 -4.43 5.45 5.31
CA VAL A 25 -3.32 4.65 4.75
C VAL A 25 -2.83 3.61 5.76
N ARG A 26 -2.70 3.98 7.05
CA ARG A 26 -2.30 3.03 8.09
C ARG A 26 -3.29 1.87 8.23
N LEU A 27 -4.59 2.16 8.24
CA LEU A 27 -5.64 1.15 8.37
C LEU A 27 -5.74 0.27 7.12
N SER A 28 -5.54 0.83 5.93
CA SER A 28 -5.36 0.06 4.68
C SER A 28 -4.21 -0.95 4.83
N GLY A 29 -3.06 -0.52 5.35
CA GLY A 29 -1.96 -1.44 5.63
C GLY A 29 -2.30 -2.56 6.62
N GLU A 30 -3.01 -2.23 7.70
CA GLU A 30 -3.48 -3.20 8.71
C GLU A 30 -4.44 -4.23 8.10
N PHE A 31 -5.32 -3.81 7.19
CA PHE A 31 -6.21 -4.69 6.45
C PHE A 31 -5.43 -5.77 5.66
N HIS A 32 -4.35 -5.40 4.95
CA HIS A 32 -3.51 -6.38 4.25
C HIS A 32 -2.83 -7.37 5.20
N VAL A 33 -2.37 -6.91 6.38
CA VAL A 33 -1.77 -7.80 7.38
C VAL A 33 -2.80 -8.80 7.90
N LEU A 34 -4.02 -8.35 8.21
CA LEU A 34 -5.11 -9.23 8.65
C LEU A 34 -5.48 -10.27 7.58
N LEU A 35 -5.48 -9.90 6.29
CA LEU A 35 -5.68 -10.84 5.18
C LEU A 35 -4.57 -11.91 5.13
N ALA A 36 -3.31 -11.50 5.32
CA ALA A 36 -2.20 -12.43 5.34
C ALA A 36 -2.26 -13.40 6.53
N GLU A 37 -2.71 -12.94 7.70
CA GLU A 37 -2.98 -13.80 8.87
C GLU A 37 -4.09 -14.83 8.58
N LEU A 38 -5.14 -14.41 7.87
CA LEU A 38 -6.23 -15.29 7.43
C LEU A 38 -5.81 -16.40 6.47
N SER A 39 -4.77 -16.17 5.66
CA SER A 39 -4.26 -17.18 4.74
C SER A 39 -3.62 -18.39 5.46
N GLY A 40 -3.25 -18.24 6.74
CA GLY A 40 -2.45 -19.24 7.46
C GLY A 40 -1.00 -19.40 6.98
N SER A 41 -0.58 -18.64 5.96
CA SER A 41 0.77 -18.69 5.41
C SER A 41 1.73 -17.78 6.18
N SER A 42 2.62 -18.39 6.96
CA SER A 42 3.64 -17.68 7.73
C SER A 42 4.64 -16.90 6.85
N LEU A 43 4.90 -17.40 5.63
CA LEU A 43 5.71 -16.70 4.64
C LEU A 43 5.00 -15.44 4.14
N LEU A 44 3.72 -15.57 3.72
CA LEU A 44 2.95 -14.43 3.22
C LEU A 44 2.81 -13.36 4.29
N LEU A 45 2.52 -13.75 5.54
CA LEU A 45 2.43 -12.82 6.66
C LEU A 45 3.73 -12.04 6.88
N ARG A 46 4.89 -12.70 6.79
CA ARG A 46 6.18 -12.04 6.93
C ARG A 46 6.41 -11.04 5.80
N LEU A 47 6.19 -11.46 4.56
CA LEU A 47 6.36 -10.60 3.37
C LEU A 47 5.45 -9.37 3.44
N VAL A 48 4.17 -9.55 3.78
CA VAL A 48 3.22 -8.43 3.89
C VAL A 48 3.61 -7.49 5.03
N LYS A 49 4.06 -8.02 6.19
CA LYS A 49 4.56 -7.16 7.29
C LYS A 49 5.78 -6.31 6.91
N GLU A 50 6.59 -6.75 5.95
CA GLU A 50 7.74 -6.00 5.42
C GLU A 50 7.34 -5.02 4.31
N LEU A 51 6.47 -5.43 3.38
CA LEU A 51 6.06 -4.63 2.22
C LEU A 51 5.04 -3.54 2.55
N THR A 52 4.13 -3.81 3.50
CA THR A 52 3.07 -2.86 3.87
C THR A 52 3.63 -1.52 4.36
N PRO A 53 4.61 -1.45 5.28
CA PRO A 53 5.17 -0.17 5.70
C PRO A 53 5.83 0.61 4.55
N LEU A 54 6.52 -0.09 3.63
CA LEU A 54 7.19 0.51 2.48
C LEU A 54 6.17 1.13 1.51
N THR A 55 5.11 0.40 1.20
CA THR A 55 4.03 0.87 0.33
C THR A 55 3.22 2.00 0.97
N CYS A 56 2.90 1.91 2.26
CA CYS A 56 2.27 3.01 3.01
C CYS A 56 3.11 4.30 2.96
N LEU A 57 4.43 4.18 3.17
CA LEU A 57 5.33 5.32 3.06
C LEU A 57 5.34 5.89 1.63
N ALA A 58 5.46 5.02 0.62
CA ALA A 58 5.45 5.43 -0.78
C ALA A 58 4.15 6.16 -1.16
N ILE A 59 2.99 5.67 -0.73
CA ILE A 59 1.70 6.35 -0.92
C ILE A 59 1.71 7.74 -0.28
N LEU A 60 2.14 7.85 0.98
CA LEU A 60 2.17 9.14 1.67
C LEU A 60 3.16 10.14 1.04
N THR A 61 4.23 9.65 0.40
CA THR A 61 5.28 10.47 -0.21
C THR A 61 4.99 10.84 -1.67
N PHE A 62 4.48 9.90 -2.47
CA PHE A 62 4.44 10.02 -3.94
C PHE A 62 3.04 10.02 -4.56
N GLU A 63 1.98 9.76 -3.79
CA GLU A 63 0.61 9.79 -4.32
C GLU A 63 0.25 11.20 -4.83
N THR A 64 -0.26 11.25 -6.06
CA THR A 64 -0.66 12.50 -6.70
C THR A 64 -1.99 13.04 -6.15
N PRO A 65 -2.18 14.36 -6.04
CA PRO A 65 -3.44 14.95 -5.57
C PRO A 65 -4.69 14.57 -6.39
N THR A 66 -4.48 14.11 -7.64
CA THR A 66 -5.54 13.77 -8.60
C THR A 66 -5.93 12.30 -8.62
N LYS A 67 -5.17 11.41 -7.98
CA LYS A 67 -5.43 9.95 -7.96
C LYS A 67 -5.30 9.42 -6.53
N SER A 68 -6.32 8.72 -6.05
CA SER A 68 -6.26 8.00 -4.78
C SER A 68 -5.62 6.63 -5.01
N ALA A 69 -4.55 6.31 -4.26
CA ALA A 69 -3.85 5.04 -4.32
C ALA A 69 -4.74 3.86 -3.88
N CYS A 70 -5.73 4.11 -3.04
CA CYS A 70 -6.81 3.16 -2.79
C CYS A 70 -8.14 3.88 -3.08
N PRO A 71 -8.71 3.68 -4.28
CA PRO A 71 -10.06 4.12 -4.61
C PRO A 71 -11.07 3.69 -3.56
N HIS A 72 -12.11 4.52 -3.38
CA HIS A 72 -13.22 4.17 -2.49
C HIS A 72 -13.81 2.82 -2.97
N ASP A 73 -14.02 1.91 -2.01
CA ASP A 73 -14.70 0.62 -2.17
C ASP A 73 -13.88 -0.61 -2.56
N GLU A 74 -12.60 -0.52 -2.93
CA GLU A 74 -11.84 -1.71 -3.37
C GLU A 74 -11.65 -2.76 -2.27
N HIS A 75 -11.27 -2.34 -1.07
CA HIS A 75 -11.19 -3.26 0.07
C HIS A 75 -12.55 -3.86 0.44
N ALA A 76 -13.64 -3.12 0.23
CA ALA A 76 -14.99 -3.63 0.46
C ALA A 76 -15.37 -4.69 -0.59
N GLN A 77 -15.03 -4.46 -1.86
CA GLN A 77 -15.23 -5.42 -2.94
C GLN A 77 -14.40 -6.69 -2.71
N LEU A 78 -13.13 -6.55 -2.33
CA LEU A 78 -12.26 -7.68 -2.01
C LEU A 78 -12.83 -8.50 -0.85
N LEU A 79 -13.26 -7.81 0.23
CA LEU A 79 -13.87 -8.48 1.36
C LEU A 79 -15.13 -9.25 0.94
N ALA A 80 -16.01 -8.64 0.14
CA ALA A 80 -17.21 -9.31 -0.36
C ALA A 80 -16.89 -10.57 -1.19
N CYS A 81 -15.85 -10.52 -2.04
CA CYS A 81 -15.38 -11.69 -2.80
C CYS A 81 -14.91 -12.82 -1.87
N ILE A 82 -14.18 -12.47 -0.80
CA ILE A 82 -13.69 -13.42 0.20
C ILE A 82 -14.87 -14.03 0.99
N GLU A 83 -15.88 -13.23 1.34
CA GLU A 83 -17.05 -13.70 2.09
C GLU A 83 -17.84 -14.78 1.37
N VAL A 84 -17.98 -14.67 0.05
CA VAL A 84 -18.69 -15.66 -0.78
C VAL A 84 -17.78 -16.81 -1.22
N GLY A 85 -16.48 -16.75 -0.91
CA GLY A 85 -15.48 -17.76 -1.28
C GLY A 85 -15.08 -17.74 -2.76
N ASP A 86 -15.30 -16.63 -3.47
CA ASP A 86 -14.92 -16.49 -4.88
C ASP A 86 -13.44 -16.13 -5.00
N ILE A 87 -12.61 -17.18 -5.09
CA ILE A 87 -11.15 -17.06 -5.15
C ILE A 87 -10.70 -16.31 -6.42
N ALA A 88 -11.36 -16.54 -7.55
CA ALA A 88 -10.98 -15.92 -8.81
C ALA A 88 -11.25 -14.41 -8.78
N ALA A 89 -12.44 -14.02 -8.31
CA ALA A 89 -12.79 -12.61 -8.16
C ALA A 89 -11.92 -11.91 -7.09
N ALA A 90 -11.63 -12.58 -5.97
CA ALA A 90 -10.76 -12.01 -4.95
C ALA A 90 -9.33 -11.77 -5.45
N LYS A 91 -8.79 -12.68 -6.27
CA LYS A 91 -7.47 -12.53 -6.89
C LYS A 91 -7.44 -11.35 -7.85
N GLU A 92 -8.42 -11.29 -8.76
CA GLU A 92 -8.54 -10.18 -9.72
C GLU A 92 -8.67 -8.84 -8.98
N CYS A 93 -9.50 -8.77 -7.95
CA CYS A 93 -9.71 -7.56 -7.16
C CYS A 93 -8.40 -7.08 -6.49
N MET A 94 -7.62 -7.99 -5.90
CA MET A 94 -6.32 -7.62 -5.32
C MET A 94 -5.31 -7.17 -6.38
N GLU A 95 -5.28 -7.81 -7.55
CA GLU A 95 -4.37 -7.42 -8.65
C GLU A 95 -4.70 -6.01 -9.15
N GLN A 96 -5.97 -5.72 -9.40
CA GLN A 96 -6.41 -4.37 -9.82
C GLN A 96 -6.12 -3.31 -8.74
N HIS A 97 -6.36 -3.64 -7.47
CA HIS A 97 -6.05 -2.74 -6.35
C HIS A 97 -4.56 -2.36 -6.31
N LEU A 98 -3.65 -3.33 -6.45
CA LEU A 98 -2.22 -3.07 -6.48
C LEU A 98 -1.78 -2.23 -7.70
N LEU A 99 -2.39 -2.47 -8.87
CA LEU A 99 -2.17 -1.66 -10.06
C LEU A 99 -2.66 -0.22 -9.87
N HIS A 100 -3.77 0.01 -9.18
CA HIS A 100 -4.22 1.36 -8.87
C HIS A 100 -3.29 2.08 -7.91
N ILE A 101 -2.75 1.40 -6.90
CA ILE A 101 -1.70 1.94 -6.03
C ILE A 101 -0.50 2.38 -6.88
N GLU A 102 -0.01 1.51 -7.76
CA GLU A 102 1.12 1.79 -8.65
C GLU A 102 0.86 3.03 -9.53
N HIS A 103 -0.28 3.09 -10.20
CA HIS A 103 -0.63 4.19 -11.10
C HIS A 103 -0.94 5.53 -10.40
N ALA A 104 -1.20 5.51 -9.09
CA ALA A 104 -1.46 6.71 -8.30
C ALA A 104 -0.17 7.41 -7.83
N MET A 105 0.95 6.69 -7.83
CA MET A 105 2.26 7.22 -7.45
C MET A 105 2.92 7.96 -8.62
N ASN A 106 3.42 9.18 -8.36
CA ASN A 106 4.30 9.89 -9.29
C ASN A 106 5.75 9.49 -9.04
N LEU A 107 6.18 8.42 -9.70
CA LEU A 107 7.55 7.92 -9.62
C LEU A 107 8.48 8.57 -10.68
N ASP A 108 7.92 9.31 -11.62
CA ASP A 108 8.67 9.94 -12.71
C ASP A 108 9.57 11.09 -12.22
N ASP A 109 9.22 11.73 -11.09
CA ASP A 109 10.02 12.79 -10.46
C ASP A 109 11.36 12.28 -9.88
N ILE A 110 11.54 10.96 -9.77
CA ILE A 110 12.76 10.31 -9.28
C ILE A 110 13.81 10.19 -10.39
N GLN A 111 13.42 10.31 -11.67
CA GLN A 111 14.31 10.12 -12.83
C GLN A 111 15.32 11.27 -13.06
N GLY A 112 15.33 12.30 -12.20
CA GLY A 112 16.18 13.49 -12.36
C GLY A 112 17.38 13.58 -11.41
N GLN A 113 17.53 12.67 -10.44
CA GLN A 113 18.59 12.75 -9.45
C GLN A 113 19.42 11.47 -9.46
N GLU A 114 20.54 11.48 -10.20
CA GLU A 114 21.60 10.47 -10.02
C GLU A 114 22.09 10.57 -8.57
N VAL A 115 21.57 9.69 -7.73
CA VAL A 115 22.05 9.53 -6.36
C VAL A 115 23.29 8.67 -6.45
N ASP A 116 24.46 9.26 -6.21
CA ASP A 116 25.71 8.51 -6.08
C ASP A 116 25.69 7.74 -4.74
N LEU A 117 25.20 6.50 -4.81
CA LEU A 117 25.15 5.61 -3.65
C LEU A 117 26.54 5.35 -3.04
N ALA A 118 27.61 5.39 -3.85
CA ALA A 118 28.97 5.21 -3.35
C ALA A 118 29.39 6.41 -2.50
N ALA A 119 29.11 7.64 -2.95
CA ALA A 119 29.39 8.84 -2.16
C ALA A 119 28.63 8.86 -0.82
N ILE A 120 27.36 8.42 -0.81
CA ILE A 120 26.54 8.39 0.41
C ILE A 120 27.00 7.31 1.40
N LEU A 121 27.33 6.11 0.92
CA LEU A 121 27.67 4.98 1.78
C LEU A 121 29.15 4.93 2.17
N LEU A 122 30.04 5.45 1.32
CA LEU A 122 31.49 5.40 1.51
C LEU A 122 32.08 6.77 1.91
N GLY A 123 31.26 7.83 1.96
CA GLY A 123 31.67 9.16 2.41
C GLY A 123 32.68 9.85 1.49
N THR A 124 32.74 9.46 0.20
CA THR A 124 33.66 10.07 -0.75
C THR A 124 32.99 11.28 -1.39
N GLU A 125 33.40 12.49 -0.98
CA GLU A 125 32.90 13.74 -1.56
C GLU A 125 33.16 13.77 -3.07
N SER A 126 32.09 13.86 -3.88
CA SER A 126 32.18 14.03 -5.33
C SER A 126 32.84 15.38 -5.63
N THR A 127 34.14 15.34 -5.94
CA THR A 127 34.84 16.52 -6.48
C THR A 127 34.30 16.75 -7.88
N LYS A 128 33.40 17.73 -8.05
CA LYS A 128 33.04 18.26 -9.38
C LYS A 128 34.31 18.78 -10.05
N LEU A 129 34.72 18.16 -11.14
CA LEU A 129 35.62 18.80 -12.11
C LEU A 129 34.78 19.22 -13.32
N SER A 130 34.96 20.48 -13.70
CA SER A 130 34.27 21.23 -14.76
C SER A 130 34.33 20.59 -16.13
#